data_AF-A0A963EKU5-F1
#
_entry.id   AF-A0A963EKU5-F1
#
_cell.length_a   1.000
_cell.length_b   1.000
_cell.length_c   1.000
_cell.angle_alpha   90.00
_cell.angle_beta   90.00
_cell.angle_gamma   90.00
#
_symmetry.space_group_name_H-M   'P 1'
#
loop_
_entity.id
_entity.type
_entity.pdbx_description
1 polymer ?
#
loop_
_entity_poly.entity_id
_entity_poly.type
_entity_poly.pdbx_seq_one_letter_code
_entity_poly.pdbx_strand_id
1 'polypeptide(L)'
;YVVALLVFFTAFNLLEALLPSLVGRAIPAGTRGAAMGVYSSSQFLGVFIGGQLGGWLLGVGGGELALWLAAGIVVVWGLLLVGMRELPKLESRVVSLDAGSEPPDMSQVLQISGVVEGVLVPEDSIMVLKIDTQKLDENALNEWLGSRAQAV
;
A
#
# COMPACT_ATOMS: atom_id res chain seq x y z
N TYR A 1 9.44 -24.47 21.40
CA TYR A 1 9.94 -23.27 20.73
C TYR A 1 9.82 -23.30 19.21
N VAL A 2 10.11 -24.41 18.51
CA VAL A 2 10.08 -24.46 17.03
C VAL A 2 8.75 -23.99 16.43
N VAL A 3 7.60 -24.49 16.92
CA VAL A 3 6.28 -24.06 16.42
C VAL A 3 6.04 -22.56 16.66
N ALA A 4 6.41 -22.05 17.83
CA ALA A 4 6.26 -20.62 18.15
C ALA A 4 7.15 -19.74 17.27
N LEU A 5 8.39 -20.15 17.01
CA LEU A 5 9.30 -19.48 16.08
C LEU A 5 8.76 -19.51 14.66
N LEU A 6 8.19 -20.64 14.21
CA LEU A 6 7.57 -20.75 12.89
C LEU A 6 6.39 -19.79 12.77
N VAL A 7 5.48 -19.78 13.75
CA VAL A 7 4.34 -18.84 13.79
C VAL A 7 4.83 -17.39 13.77
N PHE A 8 5.82 -17.04 14.58
CA PHE A 8 6.40 -15.70 14.60
C PHE A 8 7.00 -15.31 13.25
N PHE A 9 7.83 -16.18 12.65
CA PHE A 9 8.44 -15.91 11.35
C PHE A 9 7.40 -15.76 10.25
N THR A 10 6.41 -16.66 10.19
CA THR A 10 5.34 -16.59 9.19
C THR A 10 4.53 -15.31 9.34
N ALA A 11 4.10 -14.98 10.57
CA ALA A 11 3.34 -13.77 10.83
C ALA A 11 4.14 -12.49 10.55
N PHE A 12 5.42 -12.45 10.95
CA PHE A 12 6.30 -11.33 10.69
C PHE A 12 6.55 -11.12 9.20
N ASN A 13 6.90 -12.17 8.46
CA ASN A 13 7.12 -12.07 7.00
C ASN A 13 5.86 -11.64 6.27
N LEU A 14 4.69 -12.16 6.69
CA LEU A 14 3.41 -11.72 6.13
C LEU A 14 3.18 -10.24 6.41
N LEU A 15 3.39 -9.78 7.65
CA LEU A 15 3.19 -8.39 8.02
C LEU A 15 4.17 -7.45 7.31
N GLU A 16 5.44 -7.85 7.20
CA GLU A 16 6.49 -7.12 6.49
C GLU A 16 6.17 -6.97 5.00
N ALA A 17 5.55 -7.97 4.37
CA ALA A 17 5.07 -7.86 2.99
C ALA A 17 3.82 -6.96 2.86
N LEU A 18 2.93 -6.98 3.86
CA LEU A 18 1.68 -6.24 3.82
C LEU A 18 1.87 -4.74 4.09
N LEU A 19 2.73 -4.35 5.02
CA LEU A 19 2.90 -2.95 5.44
C LEU A 19 3.28 -2.00 4.28
N PRO A 20 4.31 -2.29 3.45
CA PRO A 20 4.64 -1.46 2.29
C PRO A 20 3.49 -1.41 1.27
N SER A 21 2.79 -2.53 1.07
CA SER A 21 1.64 -2.59 0.16
C SER A 21 0.51 -1.67 0.60
N LEU A 22 0.21 -1.65 1.91
CA LEU A 22 -0.81 -0.76 2.49
C LEU A 22 -0.40 0.71 2.38
N VAL A 23 0.85 1.06 2.69
CA VAL A 23 1.38 2.42 2.52
C VAL A 23 1.32 2.84 1.04
N GLY A 24 1.67 1.95 0.12
CA GLY A 24 1.64 2.22 -1.32
C GLY A 24 0.24 2.40 -1.91
N ARG A 25 -0.79 1.83 -1.26
CA ARG A 25 -2.21 1.99 -1.60
C ARG A 25 -2.83 3.25 -0.99
N ALA A 26 -2.44 3.63 0.23
CA ALA A 26 -3.01 4.79 0.92
C ALA A 26 -2.53 6.14 0.37
N ILE A 27 -1.43 6.16 -0.39
CA ILE A 27 -0.76 7.39 -0.82
C ILE A 27 -0.87 7.58 -2.35
N PRO A 28 -1.10 8.83 -2.84
CA PRO A 28 -1.07 9.17 -4.26
C PRO A 28 0.24 8.76 -4.95
N ALA A 29 0.22 8.48 -6.26
CA ALA A 29 1.41 8.00 -6.97
C ALA A 29 2.56 9.02 -6.91
N GLY A 30 2.25 10.32 -7.01
CA GLY A 30 3.24 11.40 -7.01
C GLY A 30 4.06 11.53 -5.71
N THR A 31 3.53 11.10 -4.56
CA THR A 31 4.21 11.21 -3.24
C THR A 31 4.59 9.86 -2.64
N ARG A 32 4.39 8.76 -3.38
CA ARG A 32 4.69 7.40 -2.93
C ARG A 32 6.14 7.22 -2.51
N GLY A 33 7.10 7.82 -3.22
CA GLY A 33 8.52 7.75 -2.88
C GLY A 33 8.84 8.36 -1.52
N ALA A 34 8.28 9.53 -1.21
CA ALA A 34 8.46 10.18 0.08
C ALA A 34 7.82 9.36 1.23
N ALA A 35 6.61 8.82 1.02
CA ALA A 35 5.95 7.98 2.01
C ALA A 35 6.73 6.69 2.30
N MET A 36 7.25 6.03 1.26
CA MET A 36 8.14 4.88 1.42
C MET A 36 9.45 5.24 2.15
N GLY A 37 9.98 6.44 1.91
CA GLY A 37 11.13 6.97 2.65
C GLY A 37 10.86 7.17 4.15
N VAL A 38 9.69 7.72 4.51
CA VAL A 38 9.24 7.85 5.91
C VAL A 38 9.03 6.47 6.55
N TYR A 39 8.43 5.53 5.83
CA TYR A 39 8.27 4.15 6.27
C TYR A 39 9.63 3.49 6.59
N SER A 40 10.59 3.58 5.67
CA SER A 40 11.94 3.00 5.84
C SER A 40 12.69 3.65 7.00
N SER A 41 12.65 4.98 7.13
CA SER A 41 13.25 5.68 8.27
C SER A 41 12.65 5.24 9.60
N SER A 42 11.33 5.06 9.64
CA SER A 42 10.62 4.59 10.84
C SER A 42 10.96 3.14 11.16
N GLN A 43 11.12 2.28 10.15
CA GLN A 43 11.55 0.90 10.31
C GLN A 43 12.96 0.81 10.91
N PHE A 44 13.93 1.57 10.38
CA PHE A 44 15.28 1.62 10.92
C PHE A 44 15.31 2.17 12.35
N LEU A 45 14.52 3.20 12.63
CA LEU A 45 14.40 3.74 13.98
C LEU A 45 13.83 2.69 14.95
N GLY A 46 12.80 1.95 14.54
CA GLY A 46 12.21 0.86 15.31
C GLY A 46 13.20 -0.27 15.57
N VAL A 47 13.97 -0.69 14.57
CA VAL A 47 15.03 -1.70 14.70
C VAL A 47 16.13 -1.21 15.66
N PHE A 48 16.54 0.05 15.56
CA PHE A 48 17.55 0.63 16.43
C PHE A 48 17.09 0.68 17.89
N ILE A 49 15.91 1.26 18.16
CA ILE A 49 15.35 1.37 19.51
C ILE A 49 15.05 -0.03 20.07
N GLY A 50 14.45 -0.90 19.27
CA GLY A 50 14.14 -2.28 19.67
C GLY A 50 15.39 -3.10 19.96
N GLY A 51 16.44 -2.94 19.17
CA GLY A 51 17.75 -3.58 19.40
C GLY A 51 18.42 -3.09 20.68
N GLN A 52 18.45 -1.77 20.90
CA GLN A 52 19.04 -1.18 22.10
C GLN A 52 18.28 -1.56 23.37
N LEU A 53 16.94 -1.47 23.35
CA LEU A 53 16.08 -1.87 24.47
C LEU A 53 16.15 -3.38 24.71
N GLY A 54 16.11 -4.20 23.66
CA GLY A 54 16.22 -5.65 23.75
C GLY A 54 17.55 -6.07 24.37
N GLY A 55 18.67 -5.51 23.90
CA GLY A 55 19.99 -5.75 24.45
C GLY A 55 20.11 -5.35 25.93
N TRP A 56 19.56 -4.19 26.30
CA TRP A 56 19.52 -3.77 27.69
C TRP A 56 18.68 -4.70 28.58
N LEU A 57 17.50 -5.10 28.11
CA LEU A 57 16.60 -6.03 28.81
C LEU A 57 17.23 -7.41 29.03
N LEU A 58 17.99 -7.91 28.05
CA LEU A 58 18.77 -9.14 28.18
C LEU A 58 19.80 -9.05 29.31
N GLY A 59 20.41 -7.87 29.51
CA GLY A 59 21.40 -7.65 30.57
C GLY A 59 20.80 -7.56 31.98
N VAL A 60 19.58 -7.03 32.13
CA VAL A 60 18.96 -6.82 33.46
C VAL A 60 18.06 -7.97 33.91
N GLY A 61 17.36 -8.64 32.99
CA GLY A 61 16.33 -9.63 33.30
C GLY A 61 16.30 -10.84 32.39
N GLY A 62 17.31 -11.00 31.52
CA GLY A 62 17.44 -12.15 30.63
C GLY A 62 16.44 -12.18 29.46
N GLY A 63 16.48 -13.27 28.70
CA GLY A 63 15.66 -13.46 27.50
C GLY A 63 14.16 -13.51 27.74
N GLU A 64 13.74 -14.05 28.89
CA GLU A 64 12.32 -14.21 29.21
C GLU A 64 11.62 -12.84 29.41
N LEU A 65 12.26 -11.92 30.16
CA LEU A 65 11.72 -10.56 30.34
C LEU A 65 11.61 -9.82 29.00
N ALA A 66 12.62 -9.94 28.14
CA ALA A 66 12.62 -9.32 26.82
C ALA A 66 11.47 -9.87 25.94
N LEU A 67 11.23 -11.19 25.97
CA LEU A 67 10.14 -11.81 25.23
C LEU A 67 8.75 -11.38 25.74
N TRP A 68 8.55 -11.33 27.06
CA TRP A 68 7.27 -10.88 27.63
C TRP A 68 6.97 -9.42 27.31
N LEU A 69 7.98 -8.54 27.37
CA LEU A 69 7.81 -7.14 26.97
C LEU A 69 7.52 -7.00 25.47
N ALA A 70 8.22 -7.75 24.62
CA ALA A 70 7.95 -7.76 23.18
C ALA A 70 6.52 -8.24 22.87
N ALA A 71 6.07 -9.31 23.51
CA ALA A 71 4.69 -9.80 23.40
C ALA A 71 3.67 -8.75 23.85
N GLY A 72 3.93 -8.07 24.97
CA GLY A 72 3.10 -6.96 25.47
C GLY A 72 2.98 -5.82 24.46
N ILE A 73 4.09 -5.40 23.85
CA ILE A 73 4.10 -4.35 22.81
C ILE A 73 3.26 -4.77 21.60
N VAL A 74 3.39 -6.02 21.13
CA VAL A 74 2.58 -6.54 20.01
C VAL A 74 1.09 -6.54 20.35
N VAL A 75 0.71 -6.91 21.58
CA VAL A 75 -0.68 -6.87 22.03
C VAL A 75 -1.21 -5.43 22.07
N VAL A 76 -0.46 -4.49 22.64
CA VAL A 76 -0.84 -3.07 22.68
C VAL A 76 -1.00 -2.53 21.26
N TRP A 77 -0.05 -2.82 20.37
CA TRP A 77 -0.14 -2.44 18.96
C TRP A 77 -1.36 -3.04 18.28
N GLY A 78 -1.64 -4.33 18.49
CA GLY A 78 -2.82 -5.00 17.97
C GLY A 78 -4.13 -4.37 18.45
N LEU A 79 -4.22 -3.98 19.72
CA LEU A 79 -5.39 -3.28 20.27
C LEU A 79 -5.62 -1.92 19.61
N LEU A 80 -4.54 -1.18 19.31
CA LEU A 80 -4.64 0.09 18.59
C LEU A 80 -5.17 -0.09 17.16
N LEU A 81 -4.90 -1.23 16.52
CA LEU A 81 -5.36 -1.52 15.16
C LEU A 81 -6.85 -1.87 15.06
N VAL A 82 -7.48 -2.36 16.14
CA VAL A 82 -8.90 -2.81 16.11
C VAL A 82 -9.86 -1.68 15.70
N GLY A 83 -9.48 -0.41 15.92
CA GLY A 83 -10.29 0.75 15.55
C GLY A 83 -10.07 1.28 14.12
N MET A 84 -9.14 0.71 13.34
CA MET A 84 -8.80 1.23 12.01
C MET A 84 -9.82 0.78 10.96
N ARG A 85 -10.33 1.74 10.16
CA ARG A 85 -11.19 1.47 9.01
C ARG A 85 -10.39 0.85 7.87
N GLU A 86 -10.98 -0.08 7.15
CA GLU A 86 -10.37 -0.68 5.96
C GLU A 86 -10.03 0.39 4.92
N LEU A 87 -8.82 0.30 4.35
CA LEU A 87 -8.39 1.15 3.24
C LEU A 87 -9.19 0.79 1.97
N PRO A 88 -9.62 1.79 1.17
CA PRO A 88 -10.34 1.54 -0.07
C PRO A 88 -9.59 0.55 -0.98
N LYS A 89 -10.35 -0.30 -1.67
CA LYS A 89 -9.81 -1.24 -2.67
C LYS A 89 -9.51 -0.47 -3.96
N LEU A 90 -8.34 0.16 -3.97
CA LEU A 90 -7.78 0.83 -5.14
C LEU A 90 -7.11 -0.21 -6.04
N GLU A 91 -7.69 -0.46 -7.21
CA GLU A 91 -7.10 -1.29 -8.26
C GLU A 91 -6.47 -0.42 -9.35
N SER A 92 -5.36 -0.89 -9.90
CA SER A 92 -4.66 -0.24 -11.00
C SER A 92 -5.03 -0.95 -12.29
N ARG A 93 -5.82 -0.30 -13.15
CA ARG A 93 -6.23 -0.84 -14.44
C ARG A 93 -5.47 -0.15 -15.56
N VAL A 94 -4.79 -0.94 -16.37
CA VAL A 94 -4.11 -0.47 -17.57
C VAL A 94 -5.12 -0.46 -18.71
N VAL A 95 -5.20 0.66 -19.40
CA VAL A 95 -6.03 0.86 -20.57
C VAL A 95 -5.11 1.22 -21.72
N SER A 96 -5.18 0.46 -22.81
CA SER A 96 -4.51 0.81 -24.06
C SER A 96 -5.28 1.94 -24.76
N LEU A 97 -4.56 2.96 -25.20
CA LEU A 97 -5.05 4.05 -26.04
C LEU A 97 -4.60 3.77 -27.49
N ASP A 98 -5.43 4.16 -28.46
CA ASP A 98 -5.02 4.12 -29.85
C ASP A 98 -3.86 5.10 -30.07
N ALA A 99 -2.77 4.60 -30.65
CA ALA A 99 -1.50 5.31 -30.86
C ALA A 99 -1.59 6.55 -31.77
N GLY A 100 -2.77 6.80 -32.37
CA GLY A 100 -3.08 7.98 -33.19
C GLY A 100 -4.07 8.97 -32.56
N SER A 101 -4.55 8.73 -31.33
CA SER A 101 -5.52 9.60 -30.67
C SER A 101 -4.84 10.77 -29.93
N GLU A 102 -5.45 11.97 -29.96
CA GLU A 102 -4.96 13.11 -29.18
C GLU A 102 -4.89 12.74 -27.69
N PRO A 103 -3.83 13.18 -26.97
CA PRO A 103 -3.66 12.86 -25.57
C PRO A 103 -4.94 13.25 -24.79
N PRO A 104 -5.58 12.30 -24.10
CA PRO A 104 -6.81 12.57 -23.38
C PRO A 104 -6.62 13.67 -22.33
N ASP A 105 -7.60 14.56 -22.23
CA ASP A 105 -7.64 15.55 -21.17
C ASP A 105 -7.86 14.83 -19.83
N MET A 106 -6.81 14.79 -19.01
CA MET A 106 -6.80 14.14 -17.71
C MET A 106 -7.88 14.71 -16.77
N SER A 107 -8.32 15.96 -16.99
CA SER A 107 -9.39 16.58 -16.20
C SER A 107 -10.75 15.91 -16.40
N GLN A 108 -11.03 15.37 -17.59
CA GLN A 108 -12.28 14.65 -17.88
C GLN A 108 -12.27 13.24 -17.26
N VAL A 109 -11.11 12.58 -17.31
CA VAL A 109 -10.90 11.24 -16.75
C VAL A 109 -11.04 11.23 -15.23
N LEU A 110 -10.54 12.29 -14.56
CA LEU A 110 -10.64 12.46 -13.11
C LEU A 110 -12.06 12.85 -12.63
N GLN A 111 -12.97 13.24 -13.53
CA GLN A 111 -14.37 13.52 -13.18
C GLN A 111 -15.23 12.25 -13.12
N ILE A 112 -14.75 11.12 -13.66
CA ILE A 112 -15.48 9.85 -13.61
C ILE A 112 -15.48 9.35 -12.16
N SER A 113 -16.68 9.09 -11.63
CA SER A 113 -16.83 8.59 -10.26
C SER A 113 -16.10 7.27 -10.07
N GLY A 114 -15.21 7.23 -9.08
CA GLY A 114 -14.35 6.09 -8.78
C GLY A 114 -12.98 6.11 -9.45
N VAL A 115 -12.68 7.05 -10.36
CA VAL A 115 -11.31 7.29 -10.83
C VAL A 115 -10.59 8.21 -9.84
N VAL A 116 -9.55 7.69 -9.21
CA VAL A 116 -8.80 8.39 -8.16
C VAL A 116 -7.53 9.04 -8.70
N GLU A 117 -6.90 8.41 -9.69
CA GLU A 117 -5.68 8.91 -10.32
C GLU A 117 -5.56 8.33 -11.72
N GLY A 118 -5.10 9.13 -12.69
CA GLY A 118 -4.75 8.66 -14.03
C GLY A 118 -3.32 9.07 -14.35
N VAL A 119 -2.53 8.13 -14.89
CA VAL A 119 -1.18 8.42 -15.39
C VAL A 119 -1.12 8.00 -16.85
N LEU A 120 -0.80 8.95 -17.73
CA LEU A 120 -0.56 8.69 -19.14
C LEU A 120 0.91 8.29 -19.34
N VAL A 121 1.14 7.19 -20.06
CA VAL A 121 2.47 6.76 -20.53
C VAL A 121 2.46 6.87 -22.06
N PRO A 122 2.90 8.02 -22.61
CA PRO A 122 2.79 8.31 -24.05
C PRO A 122 3.64 7.36 -24.91
N GLU A 123 4.75 6.86 -24.38
CA GLU A 123 5.69 5.98 -25.10
C GLU A 123 5.06 4.63 -25.48
N ASP A 124 4.19 4.11 -24.62
CA ASP A 124 3.54 2.81 -24.80
C ASP A 124 2.08 2.92 -25.27
N SER A 125 1.57 4.14 -25.49
CA SER A 125 0.14 4.41 -25.74
C SER A 125 -0.76 3.76 -24.68
N ILE A 126 -0.36 3.78 -23.41
CA ILE A 126 -1.16 3.23 -22.31
C ILE A 126 -1.49 4.30 -21.27
N MET A 127 -2.68 4.19 -20.70
CA MET A 127 -3.13 4.96 -19.54
C MET A 127 -3.33 4.01 -18.37
N VAL A 128 -2.68 4.31 -17.25
CA VAL A 128 -2.85 3.57 -16.00
C VAL A 128 -3.82 4.35 -15.13
N LEU A 129 -4.99 3.77 -14.89
CA LEU A 129 -6.04 4.33 -14.04
C LEU A 129 -6.00 3.64 -12.68
N LYS A 130 -5.84 4.42 -11.61
CA LYS A 130 -6.20 3.96 -10.25
C LYS A 130 -7.67 4.21 -10.03
N ILE A 131 -8.40 3.13 -9.83
CA ILE A 131 -9.85 3.13 -9.64
C ILE A 131 -10.19 2.55 -8.27
N ASP A 132 -11.13 3.20 -7.58
CA ASP A 132 -11.78 2.65 -6.40
C ASP A 132 -12.88 1.70 -6.87
N THR A 133 -12.61 0.40 -6.84
CA THR A 133 -13.52 -0.64 -7.32
C THR A 133 -14.87 -0.65 -6.57
N GLN A 134 -14.95 -0.03 -5.39
CA GLN A 134 -16.22 0.07 -4.65
C GLN A 134 -17.12 1.22 -5.11
N LYS A 135 -16.56 2.21 -5.81
CA LYS A 135 -17.28 3.43 -6.23
C LYS A 135 -17.25 3.66 -7.74
N LEU A 136 -16.65 2.74 -8.47
CA LEU A 136 -16.45 2.86 -9.91
C LEU A 136 -17.77 2.77 -10.66
N ASP A 137 -18.05 3.79 -11.45
CA ASP A 137 -19.07 3.73 -12.48
C ASP A 137 -18.49 3.05 -13.73
N GLU A 138 -18.66 1.72 -13.82
CA GLU A 138 -18.15 0.94 -14.96
C GLU A 138 -18.79 1.34 -16.29
N ASN A 139 -20.03 1.83 -16.29
CA ASN A 139 -20.72 2.23 -17.50
C ASN A 139 -20.13 3.53 -18.05
N ALA A 140 -19.94 4.54 -17.19
CA ALA A 140 -19.30 5.79 -17.57
C ALA A 140 -17.84 5.58 -18.05
N LEU A 141 -17.10 4.68 -17.39
CA LEU A 141 -15.74 4.34 -17.82
C LEU A 141 -15.74 3.64 -19.19
N ASN A 142 -16.62 2.66 -19.40
CA ASN A 142 -16.70 1.94 -20.68
C ASN A 142 -17.23 2.80 -21.83
N GLU A 143 -18.12 3.75 -21.58
CA GLU A 143 -18.55 4.73 -22.59
C GLU A 143 -17.40 5.67 -22.99
N TRP A 144 -16.63 6.16 -22.01
CA TRP A 144 -15.46 6.98 -22.27
C TRP A 144 -14.39 6.20 -23.06
N LEU A 145 -14.12 4.95 -22.67
CA LEU A 145 -13.22 4.05 -23.38
C LEU A 145 -13.74 3.71 -24.78
N GLY A 146 -15.02 3.39 -24.93
CA GLY A 146 -15.65 3.06 -26.21
C GLY A 146 -15.61 4.22 -27.21
N SER A 147 -15.63 5.47 -26.73
CA SER A 147 -15.47 6.67 -27.57
C SER A 147 -14.04 6.84 -28.13
N ARG A 148 -13.05 6.14 -27.56
CA ARG A 148 -11.62 6.24 -27.90
C ARG A 148 -10.95 4.92 -28.30
N ALA A 149 -11.65 3.79 -28.14
CA ALA A 149 -11.19 2.43 -28.48
C ALA A 149 -11.77 1.91 -29.80
N GLN A 150 -12.37 2.78 -30.62
CA GLN A 150 -12.80 2.44 -31.97
C GLN A 150 -11.87 3.04 -33.03
N ALA A 151 -10.67 2.48 -33.17
CA ALA A 151 -10.03 2.29 -34.46
C ALA A 151 -9.05 1.09 -34.45
N VAL A 152 -9.64 -0.10 -34.29
CA VAL A 152 -9.10 -1.47 -34.59
C VAL A 152 -8.16 -2.09 -33.56
#